data_AF-A0A913XXW5-F1
#
_entry.id   AF-A0A913XXW5-F1
#
_cell.length_a   1.000
_cell.length_b   1.000
_cell.length_c   1.000
_cell.angle_alpha   90.00
_cell.angle_beta   90.00
_cell.angle_gamma   90.00
#
_symmetry.space_group_name_H-M   'P 1'
#
loop_
_entity.id
_entity.type
_entity.pdbx_description
1 polymer ?
#
loop_
_entity_poly.entity_id
_entity_poly.type
_entity_poly.pdbx_seq_one_letter_code
_entity_poly.pdbx_strand_id
1 'polypeptide(L)'
;MPKAFKVRSHTKKAIHPNSRKASQLARAAHRSEKLQQKKEERNHLIEAKIGEKCRWFHEHIDETKIKYTAEEVREMIEEYLHRFDAELQTIEQLNNAVKGRQGRIHASREDKIKTIVNVETELFNTGGLEIPDLTSAKNLKLFKEWNCDMKTFSPITMKSFVKLPNSTSKTEENSIEEQTTVSKEPIEENSHMDS
;
A
#
# COMPACT_ATOMS: atom_id res chain seq x y z
N MET A 1 -49.78 17.21 51.11
CA MET A 1 -49.99 16.93 49.68
C MET A 1 -48.84 17.53 48.88
N PRO A 2 -48.16 16.78 47.99
CA PRO A 2 -47.14 17.35 47.12
C PRO A 2 -47.77 18.23 46.03
N LYS A 3 -47.16 19.38 45.74
CA LYS A 3 -47.65 20.37 44.77
C LYS A 3 -47.48 19.84 43.34
N ALA A 4 -48.51 20.00 42.51
CA ALA A 4 -48.50 19.57 41.11
C ALA A 4 -47.41 20.29 40.29
N PHE A 5 -46.58 19.54 39.58
CA PHE A 5 -45.59 20.07 38.65
C PHE A 5 -46.29 20.61 37.40
N LYS A 6 -46.27 21.92 37.21
CA LYS A 6 -46.81 22.56 36.00
C LYS A 6 -45.92 22.24 34.81
N VAL A 7 -46.40 21.39 33.91
CA VAL A 7 -45.74 21.08 32.63
C VAL A 7 -45.73 22.34 31.78
N ARG A 8 -44.58 23.03 31.74
CA ARG A 8 -44.39 24.20 30.86
C ARG A 8 -44.26 23.71 29.43
N SER A 9 -45.22 24.07 28.56
CA SER A 9 -45.09 23.83 27.12
C SER A 9 -43.83 24.55 26.63
N HIS A 10 -42.84 23.78 26.21
CA HIS A 10 -41.60 24.30 25.66
C HIS A 10 -41.85 24.68 24.19
N THR A 11 -42.46 25.85 23.95
CA THR A 11 -42.24 26.52 22.68
C THR A 11 -40.74 26.81 22.58
N LYS A 12 -40.08 26.48 21.46
CA LYS A 12 -38.64 26.71 21.27
C LYS A 12 -38.39 28.22 21.25
N LYS A 13 -38.17 28.81 22.43
CA LYS A 13 -37.86 30.23 22.57
C LYS A 13 -36.53 30.53 21.87
N ALA A 14 -36.47 31.68 21.20
CA ALA A 14 -35.23 32.21 20.66
C ALA A 14 -34.17 32.26 21.77
N ILE A 15 -33.01 31.66 21.49
CA ILE A 15 -31.91 31.56 22.46
C ILE A 15 -31.05 32.80 22.29
N HIS A 16 -30.85 33.57 23.36
CA HIS A 16 -29.93 34.70 23.32
C HIS A 16 -28.48 34.23 23.08
N PRO A 17 -27.68 34.89 22.23
CA PRO A 17 -26.32 34.46 21.88
C PRO A 17 -25.40 34.23 23.09
N ASN A 18 -25.50 35.08 24.11
CA ASN A 18 -24.68 34.98 25.34
C ASN A 18 -25.31 34.10 26.44
N SER A 19 -26.37 33.35 26.13
CA SER A 19 -27.01 32.48 27.13
C SER A 19 -26.22 31.18 27.34
N ARG A 20 -26.33 30.59 28.54
CA ARG A 20 -25.73 29.27 28.86
C ARG A 20 -26.11 28.20 27.84
N LYS A 21 -27.35 28.21 27.33
CA LYS A 21 -27.83 27.27 26.33
C LYS A 21 -27.15 27.48 24.97
N ALA A 22 -26.95 28.74 24.55
CA ALA A 22 -26.18 29.04 23.34
C ALA A 22 -24.72 28.59 23.48
N SER A 23 -24.06 28.87 24.61
CA SER A 23 -22.69 28.41 24.85
C SER A 23 -22.55 26.88 24.84
N GLN A 24 -23.55 26.16 25.35
CA GLN A 24 -23.58 24.69 25.30
C GLN A 24 -23.72 24.18 23.87
N LEU A 25 -24.60 24.77 23.06
CA LEU A 25 -24.76 24.43 21.64
C LEU A 25 -23.49 24.72 20.84
N ALA A 26 -22.85 25.88 21.07
CA ALA A 26 -21.59 26.22 20.43
C ALA A 26 -20.47 25.22 20.78
N ARG A 27 -20.35 24.83 22.06
CA ARG A 27 -19.39 23.79 22.48
C ARG A 27 -19.71 22.42 21.86
N ALA A 28 -20.98 22.08 21.68
CA ALA A 28 -21.37 20.83 21.01
C ALA A 28 -21.01 20.86 19.52
N ALA A 29 -21.35 21.95 18.82
CA ALA A 29 -21.05 22.16 17.40
C ALA A 29 -19.53 22.10 17.13
N HIS A 30 -18.73 22.81 17.93
CA HIS A 30 -17.28 22.80 17.79
C HIS A 30 -16.66 21.43 18.09
N ARG A 31 -17.27 20.65 19.00
CA ARG A 31 -16.83 19.26 19.22
C ARG A 31 -17.15 18.37 18.03
N SER A 32 -18.34 18.47 17.44
CA SER A 32 -18.69 17.71 16.24
C SER A 32 -17.83 18.09 15.04
N GLU A 33 -17.54 19.38 14.86
CA GLU A 33 -16.68 19.88 13.80
C GLU A 33 -15.26 19.31 13.92
N LYS A 34 -14.66 19.39 15.11
CA LYS A 34 -13.33 18.79 15.35
C LYS A 34 -13.30 17.28 15.10
N LEU A 35 -14.37 16.58 15.47
CA LEU A 35 -14.47 15.14 15.22
C LEU A 35 -14.57 14.85 13.72
N GLN A 36 -15.34 15.66 12.99
CA GLN A 36 -15.49 15.56 11.54
C GLN A 36 -14.16 15.85 10.83
N GLN A 37 -13.47 16.94 11.19
CA GLN A 37 -12.15 17.29 10.64
C GLN A 37 -11.16 16.13 10.82
N LYS A 38 -11.05 15.57 12.02
CA LYS A 38 -10.18 14.40 12.27
C LYS A 38 -10.56 13.17 11.44
N LYS A 39 -11.85 12.98 11.17
CA LYS A 39 -12.33 11.89 10.31
C LYS A 39 -11.94 12.14 8.87
N GLU A 40 -12.11 13.36 8.38
CA GLU A 40 -11.73 13.78 7.03
C GLU A 40 -10.22 13.70 6.82
N GLU A 41 -9.41 14.17 7.76
CA GLU A 41 -7.94 14.05 7.73
C GLU A 41 -7.49 12.58 7.65
N ARG A 42 -8.08 11.70 8.46
CA ARG A 42 -7.79 10.27 8.40
C ARG A 42 -8.17 9.68 7.04
N ASN A 43 -9.36 10.00 6.55
CA ASN A 43 -9.84 9.49 5.28
C ASN A 43 -8.95 9.98 4.13
N HIS A 44 -8.55 11.25 4.14
CA HIS A 44 -7.65 11.83 3.17
C HIS A 44 -6.27 11.15 3.18
N LEU A 45 -5.73 10.84 4.37
CA LEU A 45 -4.47 10.10 4.46
C LEU A 45 -4.56 8.69 3.88
N ILE A 46 -5.69 8.00 4.12
CA ILE A 46 -5.94 6.67 3.55
C ILE A 46 -6.10 6.75 2.03
N GLU A 47 -6.85 7.73 1.54
CA GLU A 47 -7.06 7.98 0.12
C GLU A 47 -5.75 8.33 -0.61
N ALA A 48 -4.91 9.19 -0.03
CA ALA A 48 -3.61 9.51 -0.59
C ALA A 48 -2.69 8.29 -0.63
N LYS A 49 -2.68 7.44 0.41
CA LYS A 49 -1.78 6.29 0.48
C LYS A 49 -2.24 5.09 -0.37
N ILE A 50 -3.53 4.76 -0.32
CA ILE A 50 -4.09 3.56 -0.95
C ILE A 50 -4.75 3.92 -2.27
N GLY A 51 -5.46 5.04 -2.33
CA GLY A 51 -6.18 5.47 -3.53
C GLY A 51 -5.25 5.80 -4.69
N GLU A 52 -4.14 6.50 -4.46
CA GLU A 52 -3.15 6.77 -5.51
C GLU A 52 -2.54 5.48 -6.08
N LYS A 53 -2.18 4.53 -5.20
CA LYS A 53 -1.69 3.20 -5.59
C LYS A 53 -2.73 2.49 -6.46
N CYS A 54 -3.94 2.35 -5.94
CA CYS A 54 -5.00 1.62 -6.62
C CYS A 54 -5.38 2.27 -7.94
N ARG A 55 -5.38 3.60 -8.03
CA ARG A 55 -5.61 4.30 -9.29
C ARG A 55 -4.56 3.96 -10.34
N TRP A 56 -3.28 3.98 -9.97
CA TRP A 56 -2.21 3.62 -10.89
C TRP A 56 -2.39 2.18 -11.40
N PHE A 57 -2.65 1.23 -10.50
CA PHE A 57 -2.90 -0.17 -10.91
C PHE A 57 -4.17 -0.33 -11.74
N HIS A 58 -5.21 0.47 -11.52
CA HIS A 58 -6.42 0.45 -12.32
C HIS A 58 -6.14 0.88 -13.77
N GLU A 59 -5.34 1.93 -13.95
CA GLU A 59 -4.94 2.44 -15.28
C GLU A 59 -4.01 1.48 -16.04
N HIS A 60 -3.22 0.65 -15.33
CA HIS A 60 -2.25 -0.28 -15.93
C HIS A 60 -2.78 -1.72 -16.07
N ILE A 61 -4.05 -1.96 -15.73
CA ILE A 61 -4.68 -3.28 -15.93
C ILE A 61 -5.22 -3.42 -17.34
N ASP A 62 -5.01 -4.60 -17.91
CA ASP A 62 -5.57 -5.03 -19.18
C ASP A 62 -7.01 -5.53 -18.97
N GLU A 63 -7.95 -4.90 -19.66
CA GLU A 63 -9.36 -5.25 -19.64
C GLU A 63 -9.61 -6.69 -20.11
N THR A 64 -8.73 -7.25 -20.94
CA THR A 64 -8.90 -8.58 -21.55
C THR A 64 -8.48 -9.73 -20.64
N LYS A 65 -7.56 -9.50 -19.68
CA LYS A 65 -7.04 -10.56 -18.80
C LYS A 65 -8.00 -10.93 -17.67
N ILE A 66 -8.15 -12.23 -17.41
CA ILE A 66 -9.07 -12.78 -16.38
C ILE A 66 -8.37 -12.95 -15.02
N LYS A 67 -7.05 -13.14 -15.02
CA LYS A 67 -6.20 -13.28 -13.83
C LYS A 67 -4.78 -12.86 -14.17
N TYR A 68 -4.06 -12.35 -13.18
CA TYR A 68 -2.62 -12.13 -13.27
C TYR A 68 -1.85 -13.22 -12.54
N THR A 69 -0.68 -13.57 -13.06
CA THR A 69 0.27 -14.39 -12.31
C THR A 69 0.99 -13.53 -11.26
N ALA A 70 1.54 -14.16 -10.23
CA ALA A 70 2.31 -13.43 -9.22
C ALA A 70 3.60 -12.79 -9.79
N GLU A 71 4.10 -13.28 -10.92
CA GLU A 71 5.26 -12.72 -11.62
C GLU A 71 4.87 -11.45 -12.39
N GLU A 72 3.79 -11.50 -13.16
CA GLU A 72 3.25 -10.31 -13.85
C GLU A 72 2.92 -9.19 -12.87
N VAL A 73 2.39 -9.53 -11.68
CA VAL A 73 2.12 -8.52 -10.64
C VAL A 73 3.42 -7.89 -10.14
N ARG A 74 4.51 -8.65 -10.01
CA ARG A 74 5.80 -8.10 -9.59
C ARG A 74 6.39 -7.20 -10.68
N GLU A 75 6.27 -7.55 -11.96
CA GLU A 75 6.69 -6.70 -13.07
C GLU A 75 5.92 -5.37 -13.06
N MET A 76 4.59 -5.41 -12.89
CA MET A 76 3.78 -4.19 -12.74
C MET A 76 4.19 -3.36 -11.52
N ILE A 77 4.67 -3.99 -10.44
CA ILE A 77 5.19 -3.26 -9.27
C ILE A 77 6.50 -2.55 -9.60
N GLU A 78 7.39 -3.17 -10.37
CA GLU A 78 8.62 -2.54 -10.81
C GLU A 78 8.32 -1.32 -11.67
N GLU A 79 7.39 -1.42 -12.62
CA GLU A 79 6.89 -0.27 -13.40
C GLU A 79 6.29 0.82 -12.49
N TYR A 80 5.52 0.44 -11.46
CA TYR A 80 4.97 1.38 -10.49
C TYR A 80 6.06 2.13 -9.73
N LEU A 81 7.17 1.49 -9.35
CA LEU A 81 8.28 2.15 -8.67
C LEU A 81 8.99 3.17 -9.57
N HIS A 82 9.03 2.92 -10.88
CA HIS A 82 9.64 3.79 -11.89
C HIS A 82 8.75 4.95 -12.37
N ARG A 83 7.51 5.07 -11.84
CA ARG A 83 6.54 6.10 -12.28
C ARG A 83 7.04 7.55 -12.15
N PHE A 84 7.95 7.81 -11.23
CA PHE A 84 8.48 9.17 -10.98
C PHE A 84 9.78 9.48 -11.71
N ASP A 85 10.37 8.53 -12.44
CA ASP A 85 11.69 8.71 -13.04
C ASP A 85 11.69 9.85 -14.06
N ALA A 86 10.63 9.96 -14.88
CA ALA A 86 10.47 11.06 -15.82
C ALA A 86 10.34 12.44 -15.14
N GLU A 87 9.64 12.50 -13.99
CA GLU A 87 9.49 13.74 -13.20
C GLU A 87 10.83 14.13 -12.58
N LEU A 88 11.55 13.18 -11.97
CA LEU A 88 12.87 13.42 -11.39
C LEU A 88 13.88 13.87 -12.44
N GLN A 89 13.88 13.24 -13.62
CA GLN A 89 14.74 13.61 -14.73
C GLN A 89 14.46 15.04 -15.20
N THR A 90 13.19 15.44 -15.27
CA THR A 90 12.80 16.81 -15.62
C THR A 90 13.31 17.82 -14.58
N ILE A 91 13.14 17.52 -13.29
CA ILE A 91 13.64 18.37 -12.20
C ILE A 91 15.17 18.50 -12.25
N GLU A 92 15.88 17.40 -12.49
CA GLU A 92 17.33 17.39 -12.64
C GLU A 92 17.80 18.24 -13.83
N GLN A 93 17.15 18.10 -14.99
CA GLN A 93 17.45 18.91 -16.17
C GLN A 93 17.24 20.41 -15.91
N LEU A 94 16.15 20.79 -15.24
CA LEU A 94 15.89 22.18 -14.85
C LEU A 94 16.93 22.71 -13.87
N ASN A 95 17.33 21.90 -12.89
CA ASN A 95 18.41 22.25 -11.95
C ASN A 95 19.74 22.47 -12.67
N ASN A 96 20.07 21.65 -13.66
CA ASN A 96 21.30 21.76 -14.44
C ASN A 96 21.28 22.97 -15.40
N ALA A 97 20.10 23.33 -15.91
CA ALA A 97 19.91 24.50 -16.79
C ALA A 97 20.05 25.83 -16.03
N VAL A 98 19.62 25.88 -14.77
CA VAL A 98 19.74 27.08 -13.93
C VAL A 98 21.12 27.16 -13.30
N LYS A 99 22.08 27.67 -14.08
CA LYS A 99 23.44 27.97 -13.62
C LYS A 99 23.43 29.33 -12.90
N GLY A 100 23.60 29.36 -11.57
CA GLY A 100 23.74 30.61 -10.83
C GLY A 100 23.62 30.48 -9.31
N ARG A 101 23.48 31.63 -8.63
CA ARG A 101 23.26 31.72 -7.16
C ARG A 101 21.83 31.33 -6.72
N GLN A 102 20.99 30.90 -7.65
CA GLN A 102 19.65 30.41 -7.37
C GLN A 102 19.78 28.95 -6.92
N GLY A 103 19.19 28.59 -5.78
CA GLY A 103 19.27 27.23 -5.24
C GLY A 103 18.53 26.19 -6.10
N ARG A 104 18.52 24.93 -5.65
CA ARG A 104 17.79 23.83 -6.31
C ARG A 104 16.32 24.21 -6.55
N ILE A 105 15.89 24.14 -7.80
CA ILE A 105 14.51 24.29 -8.22
C ILE A 105 13.75 23.02 -7.83
N HIS A 106 12.53 23.18 -7.31
CA HIS A 106 11.65 22.09 -6.87
C HIS A 106 12.24 21.14 -5.80
N ALA A 107 13.24 21.59 -5.01
CA ALA A 107 13.88 20.81 -3.96
C ALA A 107 12.89 20.05 -3.04
N SER A 108 11.83 20.72 -2.57
CA SER A 108 10.83 20.08 -1.70
C SER A 108 10.06 18.95 -2.38
N ARG A 109 9.78 19.06 -3.69
CA ARG A 109 9.07 18.03 -4.45
C ARG A 109 10.00 16.86 -4.74
N GLU A 110 11.22 17.14 -5.17
CA GLU A 110 12.28 16.15 -5.38
C GLU A 110 12.50 15.29 -4.12
N ASP A 111 12.70 15.93 -2.97
CA ASP A 111 12.97 15.25 -1.71
C ASP A 111 11.77 14.39 -1.26
N LYS A 112 10.53 14.86 -1.49
CA LYS A 112 9.30 14.07 -1.23
C LYS A 112 9.22 12.83 -2.11
N ILE A 113 9.46 12.97 -3.42
CA ILE A 113 9.43 11.84 -4.37
C ILE A 113 10.48 10.82 -3.98
N LYS A 114 11.73 11.25 -3.75
CA LYS A 114 12.82 10.37 -3.34
C LYS A 114 12.48 9.61 -2.06
N THR A 115 11.89 10.29 -1.09
CA THR A 115 11.43 9.65 0.16
C THR A 115 10.38 8.58 -0.11
N ILE A 116 9.38 8.89 -0.95
CA ILE A 116 8.32 7.94 -1.31
C ILE A 116 8.90 6.72 -2.02
N VAL A 117 9.71 6.91 -3.06
CA VAL A 117 10.34 5.83 -3.84
C VAL A 117 11.22 4.96 -2.95
N ASN A 118 12.01 5.57 -2.06
CA ASN A 118 12.88 4.83 -1.15
C ASN A 118 12.07 3.94 -0.20
N VAL A 119 11.02 4.50 0.43
CA VAL A 119 10.15 3.74 1.35
C VAL A 119 9.42 2.61 0.61
N GLU A 120 8.88 2.88 -0.59
CA GLU A 120 8.18 1.84 -1.36
C GLU A 120 9.13 0.73 -1.84
N THR A 121 10.35 1.09 -2.26
CA THR A 121 11.38 0.13 -2.68
C THR A 121 11.85 -0.73 -1.50
N GLU A 122 12.09 -0.12 -0.34
CA GLU A 122 12.45 -0.84 0.88
C GLU A 122 11.35 -1.80 1.31
N LEU A 123 10.08 -1.37 1.27
CA LEU A 123 8.93 -2.22 1.54
C LEU A 123 8.86 -3.40 0.56
N PHE A 124 8.99 -3.15 -0.74
CA PHE A 124 8.97 -4.20 -1.76
C PHE A 124 10.09 -5.24 -1.56
N ASN A 125 11.28 -4.80 -1.13
CA ASN A 125 12.42 -5.66 -0.90
C ASN A 125 12.33 -6.47 0.42
N THR A 126 11.69 -5.95 1.46
CA THR A 126 11.74 -6.53 2.82
C THR A 126 10.41 -7.09 3.30
N GLY A 127 9.37 -6.25 3.39
CA GLY A 127 8.09 -6.55 4.05
C GLY A 127 6.91 -6.79 3.11
N GLY A 128 7.12 -6.57 1.82
CA GLY A 128 6.11 -6.63 0.77
C GLY A 128 5.32 -5.33 0.62
N LEU A 129 5.04 -4.96 -0.63
CA LEU A 129 4.21 -3.82 -0.98
C LEU A 129 2.74 -4.24 -1.04
N GLU A 130 1.88 -3.55 -0.27
CA GLU A 130 0.43 -3.84 -0.20
C GLU A 130 -0.30 -3.27 -1.43
N ILE A 131 -0.91 -4.16 -2.22
CA ILE A 131 -1.56 -3.87 -3.50
C ILE A 131 -2.87 -4.68 -3.59
N PRO A 132 -3.88 -4.23 -4.35
CA PRO A 132 -5.07 -5.05 -4.63
C PRO A 132 -4.70 -6.44 -5.15
N ASP A 133 -5.37 -7.48 -4.67
CA ASP A 133 -5.09 -8.86 -5.11
C ASP A 133 -5.53 -9.07 -6.56
N LEU A 134 -4.60 -8.91 -7.51
CA LEU A 134 -4.84 -9.14 -8.93
C LEU A 134 -4.80 -10.64 -9.32
N THR A 135 -4.37 -11.50 -8.40
CA THR A 135 -4.26 -12.96 -8.64
C THR A 135 -5.61 -13.67 -8.56
N SER A 136 -6.54 -13.12 -7.79
CA SER A 136 -7.91 -13.62 -7.68
C SER A 136 -8.81 -13.05 -8.77
N ALA A 137 -9.35 -13.91 -9.63
CA ALA A 137 -10.27 -13.49 -10.70
C ALA A 137 -11.54 -12.78 -10.17
N LYS A 138 -12.00 -13.12 -8.96
CA LYS A 138 -13.15 -12.44 -8.33
C LYS A 138 -12.79 -11.01 -7.93
N ASN A 139 -11.63 -10.85 -7.29
CA ASN A 139 -11.16 -9.53 -6.87
C ASN A 139 -10.82 -8.65 -8.07
N LEU A 140 -10.23 -9.22 -9.12
CA LEU A 140 -9.93 -8.50 -10.35
C LEU A 140 -11.20 -7.96 -11.03
N LYS A 141 -12.30 -8.71 -11.06
CA LYS A 141 -13.58 -8.21 -11.59
C LYS A 141 -14.10 -7.01 -10.80
N LEU A 142 -14.09 -7.12 -9.47
CA LEU A 142 -14.48 -6.01 -8.59
C LEU A 142 -13.57 -4.79 -8.78
N PHE A 143 -12.27 -5.04 -8.97
CA PHE A 143 -11.29 -4.00 -9.20
C PHE A 143 -11.48 -3.33 -10.57
N LYS A 144 -11.88 -4.07 -11.61
CA LYS A 144 -12.21 -3.52 -12.94
C LYS A 144 -13.43 -2.60 -12.89
N GLU A 145 -14.50 -3.03 -12.23
CA GLU A 145 -15.74 -2.26 -12.06
C GLU A 145 -15.60 -1.09 -11.07
N TRP A 146 -14.47 -1.01 -10.36
CA TRP A 146 -14.24 0.02 -9.37
C TRP A 146 -13.93 1.37 -10.02
N ASN A 147 -14.75 2.39 -9.72
CA ASN A 147 -14.62 3.75 -10.26
C ASN A 147 -13.56 4.62 -9.55
N CYS A 148 -12.51 4.01 -9.00
CA CYS A 148 -11.48 4.73 -8.24
C CYS A 148 -11.99 5.55 -7.02
N ASP A 149 -13.17 5.25 -6.47
CA ASP A 149 -13.71 5.87 -5.26
C ASP A 149 -13.44 5.01 -4.01
N MET A 150 -12.75 5.56 -3.02
CA MET A 150 -12.44 4.88 -1.76
C MET A 150 -13.69 4.46 -0.97
N LYS A 151 -14.84 5.11 -1.18
CA LYS A 151 -16.09 4.72 -0.50
C LYS A 151 -16.57 3.33 -0.93
N THR A 152 -16.27 2.94 -2.16
CA THR A 152 -16.64 1.63 -2.72
C THR A 152 -15.50 0.62 -2.66
N PHE A 153 -14.38 0.96 -2.01
CA PHE A 153 -13.17 0.14 -1.93
C PHE A 153 -13.24 -0.99 -0.90
N SER A 154 -14.22 -0.97 0.00
CA SER A 154 -14.39 -1.98 1.07
C SER A 154 -14.44 -3.46 0.64
N PRO A 155 -14.89 -3.86 -0.58
CA PRO A 155 -14.91 -5.27 -0.96
C PRO A 155 -13.60 -5.75 -1.59
N ILE A 156 -12.66 -4.86 -1.92
CA ILE A 156 -11.42 -5.22 -2.62
C ILE A 156 -10.39 -5.70 -1.59
N THR A 157 -9.89 -6.92 -1.77
CA THR A 157 -8.88 -7.50 -0.89
C THR A 157 -7.48 -7.02 -1.29
N MET A 158 -6.67 -6.66 -0.29
CA MET A 158 -5.26 -6.29 -0.46
C MET A 158 -4.34 -7.47 -0.14
N LYS A 159 -3.22 -7.56 -0.85
CA LYS A 159 -2.19 -8.58 -0.66
C LYS A 159 -0.81 -7.93 -0.74
N SER A 160 0.12 -8.38 0.09
CA SER A 160 1.51 -7.95 0.03
C SER A 160 2.30 -8.79 -0.97
N PHE A 161 3.09 -8.11 -1.80
CA PHE A 161 3.99 -8.73 -2.77
C PHE A 161 5.43 -8.35 -2.44
N VAL A 162 6.29 -9.35 -2.30
CA VAL A 162 7.73 -9.19 -2.04
C VAL A 162 8.48 -9.48 -3.34
N LYS A 163 9.59 -8.75 -3.54
CA LYS A 163 10.54 -9.06 -4.61
C LYS A 163 11.02 -10.50 -4.47
N LEU A 164 11.03 -11.24 -5.58
CA LEU A 164 11.68 -12.56 -5.60
C LEU A 164 13.19 -12.35 -5.36
N PRO A 165 13.83 -13.14 -4.48
CA PRO A 165 15.28 -13.17 -4.46
C PRO A 165 15.75 -13.65 -5.84
N ASN A 166 16.56 -12.85 -6.53
CA ASN A 166 17.12 -13.21 -7.83
C ASN A 166 17.89 -14.53 -7.73
N SER A 167 17.25 -15.63 -8.11
CA SER A 167 17.91 -16.89 -8.44
C SER A 167 18.36 -16.82 -9.89
N THR A 168 19.46 -16.13 -10.14
CA THR A 168 20.21 -16.27 -11.40
C THR A 168 21.43 -17.15 -11.17
N SER A 169 21.24 -18.47 -11.23
CA SER A 169 22.24 -19.42 -11.71
C SER A 169 21.59 -20.76 -12.10
N LYS A 170 21.41 -20.95 -13.42
CA LYS A 170 21.43 -22.20 -14.20
C LYS A 170 20.57 -23.38 -13.71
N THR A 171 19.45 -23.60 -14.39
CA THR A 171 18.96 -24.95 -14.66
C THR A 171 19.41 -25.31 -16.08
N GLU A 172 20.65 -25.80 -16.18
CA GLU A 172 21.06 -26.66 -17.29
C GLU A 172 20.83 -28.10 -16.85
N GLU A 173 20.25 -28.84 -17.78
CA GLU A 173 19.88 -30.24 -17.73
C GLU A 173 21.05 -31.13 -17.28
N ASN A 174 20.76 -32.13 -16.43
CA ASN A 174 21.18 -33.50 -16.69
C ASN A 174 20.48 -34.48 -15.74
N SER A 175 19.43 -35.08 -16.27
CA SER A 175 18.92 -36.39 -15.91
C SER A 175 19.72 -37.46 -16.65
N ILE A 176 20.56 -38.22 -15.93
CA ILE A 176 20.95 -39.61 -16.23
C ILE A 176 21.08 -40.26 -14.83
N GLU A 177 20.05 -40.97 -14.38
CA GLU A 177 20.00 -42.44 -14.37
C GLU A 177 21.24 -43.09 -13.73
N GLU A 178 21.09 -43.56 -12.50
CA GLU A 178 21.45 -44.94 -12.15
C GLU A 178 20.77 -45.34 -10.84
N GLN A 179 19.66 -46.07 -10.98
CA GLN A 179 19.27 -47.04 -9.97
C GLN A 179 20.17 -48.26 -10.14
N THR A 180 20.98 -48.60 -9.15
CA THR A 180 21.25 -50.00 -8.83
C THR A 180 21.41 -50.18 -7.32
N THR A 181 20.43 -50.86 -6.79
CA THR A 181 20.36 -51.57 -5.51
C THR A 181 21.47 -52.62 -5.34
N VAL A 182 21.71 -52.99 -4.07
CA VAL A 182 22.20 -54.29 -3.55
C VAL A 182 23.63 -54.31 -2.95
N SER A 183 23.65 -54.19 -1.62
CA SER A 183 24.22 -55.11 -0.61
C SER A 183 25.69 -55.57 -0.72
N LYS A 184 26.53 -55.16 0.27
CA LYS A 184 27.25 -56.07 1.19
C LYS A 184 28.05 -55.31 2.27
N GLU A 185 27.63 -55.44 3.52
CA GLU A 185 28.56 -55.58 4.67
C GLU A 185 28.84 -57.09 4.86
N PRO A 186 29.74 -57.54 5.76
CA PRO A 186 31.01 -57.00 6.27
C PRO A 186 32.15 -58.02 6.06
N ILE A 187 33.43 -57.73 6.36
CA ILE A 187 34.42 -58.73 6.85
C ILE A 187 35.57 -57.97 7.57
N GLU A 188 35.59 -58.18 8.88
CA GLU A 188 36.72 -58.42 9.79
C GLU A 188 38.11 -57.85 9.45
N GLU A 189 38.49 -56.82 10.21
CA GLU A 189 39.88 -56.48 10.52
C GLU A 189 40.38 -57.45 11.59
N ASN A 190 41.09 -58.50 11.18
CA ASN A 190 41.79 -59.40 12.07
C ASN A 190 43.30 -59.15 11.96
N SER A 191 43.91 -58.95 13.11
CA SER A 191 45.34 -58.77 13.40
C SER A 191 46.28 -59.69 12.62
N HIS A 192 47.48 -59.23 12.24
CA HIS A 192 48.75 -59.77 12.77
C HIS A 192 50.00 -58.99 12.32
N MET A 193 51.04 -59.13 13.14
CA MET A 193 52.32 -58.41 13.25
C MET A 193 53.38 -58.65 12.16
N ASP A 194 54.37 -57.74 12.22
CA ASP A 194 55.82 -57.89 11.99
C ASP A 194 56.38 -57.90 10.55
N SER A 195 57.17 -56.86 10.25
CA SER A 195 58.65 -56.91 10.27
C SER A 195 59.27 -55.53 10.30
#